data_AF-A0A2M7RKW4-F1
#
_entry.id   AF-A0A2M7RKW4-F1
#
_cell.length_a   1.000
_cell.length_b   1.000
_cell.length_c   1.000
_cell.angle_alpha   90.00
_cell.angle_beta   90.00
_cell.angle_gamma   90.00
#
_symmetry.space_group_name_H-M   'P 1'
#
loop_
_entity.id
_entity.type
_entity.pdbx_description
1 polymer ?
#
loop_
_entity_poly.entity_id
_entity_poly.type
_entity_poly.pdbx_seq_one_letter_code
_entity_poly.pdbx_strand_id
1 'polypeptide(L)'
;MIRWRKMKTENLKMKSDNTNFKSEFKKRVYVFVIRLIKFIESLPKDEVCRVMGKQLLRSGTSVLANYIETQAASSRKDFTNFFHHSLKSANESKMWLSLLKDTGKGNKEETEYLLKELTEIANVIASSIITLKGKR
;
A
#
# COMPACT_ATOMS: atom_id res chain seq x y z
N MET A 1 43.28 4.23 -7.01
CA MET A 1 42.33 4.18 -8.15
C MET A 1 41.31 3.02 -8.08
N ILE A 2 41.69 1.81 -7.64
CA ILE A 2 40.80 0.62 -7.59
C ILE A 2 39.63 0.77 -6.59
N ARG A 3 39.89 1.30 -5.40
CA ARG A 3 38.87 1.53 -4.35
C ARG A 3 37.73 2.45 -4.79
N TRP A 4 38.04 3.49 -5.58
CA TRP A 4 37.05 4.44 -6.08
C TRP A 4 36.14 3.83 -7.16
N ARG A 5 36.70 3.00 -8.04
CA ARG A 5 35.91 2.24 -9.04
C ARG A 5 34.95 1.24 -8.37
N LYS A 6 35.40 0.53 -7.33
CA LYS A 6 34.57 -0.41 -6.55
C LYS A 6 33.42 0.30 -5.81
N MET A 7 33.69 1.43 -5.15
CA MET A 7 32.64 2.23 -4.51
C MET A 7 31.63 2.80 -5.52
N LYS A 8 32.08 3.19 -6.72
CA LYS A 8 31.20 3.69 -7.79
C LYS A 8 30.27 2.60 -8.31
N THR A 9 30.77 1.37 -8.51
CA THR A 9 29.94 0.24 -8.96
C THR A 9 28.96 -0.23 -7.88
N GLU A 10 29.35 -0.27 -6.61
CA GLU A 10 28.45 -0.58 -5.49
C GLU A 10 27.31 0.45 -5.37
N ASN A 11 27.61 1.74 -5.48
CA ASN A 11 26.60 2.80 -5.47
C ASN A 11 25.64 2.74 -6.68
N LEU A 12 26.13 2.34 -7.85
CA LEU A 12 25.29 2.15 -9.04
C LEU A 12 24.35 0.95 -8.88
N LYS A 13 24.85 -0.18 -8.33
CA LYS A 13 24.02 -1.34 -7.99
C LYS A 13 22.94 -1.00 -6.98
N MET A 14 23.29 -0.36 -5.86
CA MET A 14 22.31 0.09 -4.85
C MET A 14 21.23 1.00 -5.43
N LYS A 15 21.58 1.93 -6.32
CA LYS A 15 20.60 2.80 -6.99
C LYS A 15 19.68 2.02 -7.93
N SER A 16 20.22 1.07 -8.68
CA SER A 16 19.45 0.17 -9.57
C SER A 16 18.46 -0.67 -8.77
N ASP A 17 18.93 -1.31 -7.69
CA ASP A 17 18.13 -2.21 -6.85
C ASP A 17 16.98 -1.44 -6.16
N ASN A 18 17.25 -0.24 -5.66
CA ASN A 18 16.23 0.62 -5.05
C ASN A 18 15.19 1.11 -6.07
N THR A 19 15.62 1.41 -7.30
CA THR A 19 14.69 1.83 -8.36
C THR A 19 13.76 0.68 -8.74
N ASN A 20 14.33 -0.53 -8.88
CA ASN A 20 13.57 -1.75 -9.19
C ASN A 20 12.57 -2.10 -8.07
N PHE A 21 13.01 -1.99 -6.80
CA PHE A 21 12.12 -2.19 -5.64
C PHE A 21 10.94 -1.22 -5.64
N LYS A 22 11.18 0.08 -5.91
CA LYS A 22 10.10 1.08 -5.96
C LYS A 22 9.09 0.79 -7.08
N SER A 23 9.56 0.42 -8.26
CA SER A 23 8.66 0.05 -9.37
C SER A 23 7.85 -1.21 -9.04
N GLU A 24 8.48 -2.21 -8.42
CA GLU A 24 7.79 -3.45 -8.05
C GLU A 24 6.77 -3.23 -6.94
N PHE A 25 7.10 -2.42 -5.94
CA PHE A 25 6.14 -2.07 -4.88
C PHE A 25 4.96 -1.25 -5.40
N LYS A 26 5.19 -0.28 -6.30
CA LYS A 26 4.10 0.46 -6.96
C LYS A 26 3.16 -0.50 -7.71
N LYS A 27 3.72 -1.45 -8.46
CA LYS A 27 2.96 -2.46 -9.19
C LYS A 27 2.16 -3.35 -8.24
N ARG A 28 2.77 -3.77 -7.13
CA ARG A 28 2.11 -4.55 -6.07
C ARG A 28 0.89 -3.83 -5.50
N VAL A 29 1.03 -2.57 -5.09
CA VAL A 29 -0.10 -1.76 -4.58
C VAL A 29 -1.17 -1.56 -5.66
N TYR A 30 -0.78 -1.35 -6.92
CA TYR A 30 -1.72 -1.23 -8.03
C TYR A 30 -2.54 -2.52 -8.24
N VAL A 31 -1.88 -3.68 -8.25
CA VAL A 31 -2.55 -4.99 -8.37
C VAL A 31 -3.51 -5.24 -7.21
N PHE A 32 -3.11 -4.88 -5.99
CA PHE A 32 -4.00 -4.92 -4.82
C PHE A 32 -5.28 -4.10 -5.06
N VAL A 33 -5.15 -2.85 -5.52
CA VAL A 33 -6.33 -1.99 -5.77
C VAL A 33 -7.23 -2.57 -6.85
N ILE A 34 -6.68 -3.13 -7.93
CA ILE A 34 -7.49 -3.80 -8.96
C ILE A 34 -8.27 -4.98 -8.40
N ARG A 35 -7.64 -5.83 -7.57
CA ARG A 35 -8.32 -6.95 -6.92
C ARG A 35 -9.39 -6.47 -5.94
N LEU A 36 -9.11 -5.41 -5.19
CA LEU A 36 -10.06 -4.80 -4.28
C LEU A 36 -11.30 -4.29 -5.01
N ILE A 37 -11.14 -3.60 -6.13
CA ILE A 37 -12.26 -3.12 -6.95
C ILE A 37 -13.13 -4.29 -7.40
N LYS A 38 -12.51 -5.33 -7.96
CA LYS A 38 -13.22 -6.55 -8.40
C LYS A 38 -13.96 -7.24 -7.24
N PHE A 39 -13.35 -7.30 -6.07
CA PHE A 39 -13.98 -7.83 -4.86
C PHE A 39 -15.23 -7.01 -4.48
N ILE A 40 -15.14 -5.68 -4.46
CA ILE A 40 -16.28 -4.81 -4.16
C ILE A 40 -17.39 -4.97 -5.20
N GLU A 41 -17.05 -5.09 -6.48
CA GLU A 41 -18.02 -5.33 -7.56
C GLU A 41 -18.76 -6.67 -7.39
N SER A 42 -18.10 -7.68 -6.83
CA SER A 42 -18.68 -9.00 -6.54
C SER A 42 -19.56 -9.06 -5.28
N LEU A 43 -19.56 -8.02 -4.44
CA LEU A 43 -20.36 -8.02 -3.23
C LEU A 43 -21.87 -8.11 -3.54
N PRO A 44 -22.67 -8.72 -2.63
CA PRO A 44 -24.12 -8.67 -2.71
C PRO A 44 -24.65 -7.24 -2.89
N LYS A 45 -25.77 -7.09 -3.59
CA LYS A 45 -26.36 -5.78 -3.90
C LYS A 45 -27.31 -5.26 -2.82
N ASP A 46 -27.14 -5.70 -1.58
CA ASP A 46 -27.87 -5.17 -0.43
C ASP A 46 -27.27 -3.85 0.07
N GLU A 47 -28.08 -3.08 0.81
CA GLU A 47 -27.68 -1.72 1.23
C GLU A 47 -26.45 -1.71 2.14
N VAL A 48 -26.28 -2.72 3.00
CA VAL A 48 -25.11 -2.83 3.89
C VAL A 48 -23.85 -2.99 3.05
N CYS A 49 -23.85 -3.91 2.08
CA CYS A 49 -22.74 -4.11 1.17
C CYS A 49 -22.47 -2.89 0.28
N ARG A 50 -23.51 -2.16 -0.14
CA ARG A 50 -23.37 -0.94 -0.93
C ARG A 50 -22.64 0.16 -0.16
N VAL A 51 -23.04 0.39 1.09
CA VAL A 51 -22.44 1.41 1.97
C VAL A 51 -21.01 1.01 2.35
N MET A 52 -20.80 -0.22 2.82
CA MET A 52 -19.47 -0.72 3.19
C MET A 52 -18.53 -0.75 1.98
N GLY A 53 -19.00 -1.23 0.84
CA GLY A 53 -18.24 -1.27 -0.42
C GLY A 53 -17.81 0.12 -0.88
N LYS A 54 -18.67 1.14 -0.76
CA LYS A 54 -18.32 2.53 -1.07
C LYS A 54 -17.23 3.08 -0.15
N GLN A 55 -17.32 2.79 1.16
CA GLN A 55 -16.29 3.23 2.11
C GLN A 55 -14.96 2.51 1.87
N LEU A 56 -15.00 1.20 1.65
CA LEU A 56 -13.84 0.39 1.32
C LEU A 56 -13.19 0.82 -0.01
N LEU A 57 -13.98 1.16 -1.02
CA LEU A 57 -13.46 1.66 -2.30
C LEU A 57 -12.67 2.96 -2.09
N ARG A 58 -13.23 3.90 -1.33
CA ARG A 58 -12.59 5.18 -1.02
C ARG A 58 -11.30 4.97 -0.23
N SER A 59 -11.34 4.21 0.87
CA SER A 59 -10.17 4.00 1.71
C SER A 59 -9.10 3.16 0.98
N GLY A 60 -9.49 2.14 0.22
CA GLY A 60 -8.55 1.24 -0.45
C GLY A 60 -7.81 1.89 -1.61
N THR A 61 -8.51 2.64 -2.45
CA THR A 61 -7.88 3.42 -3.54
C THR A 61 -7.00 4.56 -3.00
N SER A 62 -7.37 5.14 -1.86
CA SER A 62 -6.58 6.15 -1.15
C SER A 62 -5.19 5.65 -0.71
N VAL A 63 -5.01 4.33 -0.49
CA VAL A 63 -3.70 3.73 -0.21
C VAL A 63 -2.74 3.97 -1.38
N LEU A 64 -3.18 3.64 -2.61
CA LEU A 64 -2.42 3.86 -3.83
C LEU A 64 -2.23 5.34 -4.14
N ALA A 65 -3.29 6.15 -4.02
CA ALA A 65 -3.22 7.58 -4.30
C ALA A 65 -2.15 8.26 -3.44
N ASN A 66 -2.21 8.08 -2.11
CA ASN A 66 -1.21 8.64 -1.21
C ASN A 66 0.19 8.06 -1.44
N TYR A 67 0.31 6.78 -1.83
CA TYR A 67 1.61 6.22 -2.21
C TYR A 67 2.19 6.91 -3.47
N ILE A 68 1.36 7.20 -4.47
CA ILE A 68 1.79 7.92 -5.68
C ILE A 68 2.24 9.34 -5.34
N GLU A 69 1.49 10.06 -4.50
CA GLU A 69 1.85 11.43 -4.07
C GLU A 69 3.23 11.51 -3.41
N THR A 70 3.70 10.43 -2.78
CA THR A 70 5.07 10.40 -2.21
C THR A 70 6.16 10.58 -3.27
N GLN A 71 5.89 10.22 -4.52
CA GLN A 71 6.83 10.40 -5.63
C GLN A 71 6.91 11.87 -6.08
N ALA A 72 5.86 12.65 -5.81
CA ALA A 72 5.80 14.08 -6.09
C ALA A 72 6.12 14.95 -4.86
N ALA A 73 6.39 14.34 -3.70
CA ALA A 73 6.58 15.06 -2.45
C ALA A 73 7.75 16.07 -2.52
N SER A 74 7.46 17.29 -2.05
CA SER A 74 8.40 18.42 -2.10
C SER A 74 9.43 18.43 -0.97
N SER A 75 9.18 17.67 0.10
CA SER A 75 10.06 17.59 1.27
C SER A 75 9.97 16.24 1.98
N ARG A 76 10.94 15.95 2.87
CA ARG A 76 10.90 14.73 3.71
C ARG A 76 9.67 14.69 4.62
N LYS A 77 9.24 15.85 5.14
CA LYS A 77 8.04 15.96 5.97
C LYS A 77 6.79 15.62 5.16
N ASP A 78 6.70 16.18 3.97
CA ASP A 78 5.60 15.97 3.02
C ASP A 78 5.50 14.49 2.59
N PHE A 79 6.65 13.90 2.22
CA PHE A 79 6.77 12.47 1.93
C PHE A 79 6.28 11.59 3.09
N THR A 80 6.68 11.92 4.32
CA THR A 80 6.27 11.19 5.53
C THR A 80 4.77 11.35 5.81
N ASN A 81 4.20 12.53 5.55
CA ASN A 81 2.77 12.78 5.71
C ASN A 81 1.93 11.92 4.76
N PHE A 82 2.29 11.85 3.48
CA PHE A 82 1.59 10.99 2.52
C PHE A 82 1.65 9.52 2.92
N PHE A 83 2.79 9.02 3.38
CA PHE A 83 2.86 7.67 3.94
C PHE A 83 1.99 7.47 5.19
N HIS A 84 1.91 8.45 6.08
CA HIS A 84 0.96 8.40 7.19
C HIS A 84 -0.51 8.36 6.72
N HIS A 85 -0.88 9.13 5.69
CA HIS A 85 -2.22 9.07 5.09
C HIS A 85 -2.51 7.72 4.44
N SER A 86 -1.54 7.14 3.74
CA SER A 86 -1.64 5.79 3.16
C SER A 86 -1.84 4.72 4.26
N LEU A 87 -1.10 4.80 5.38
CA LEU A 87 -1.28 3.89 6.52
C LEU A 87 -2.67 4.01 7.17
N LYS A 88 -3.17 5.23 7.36
CA LYS A 88 -4.52 5.45 7.89
C LYS A 88 -5.57 4.82 6.98
N SER A 89 -5.43 5.03 5.67
CA SER A 89 -6.30 4.45 4.64
C SER A 89 -6.24 2.92 4.61
N ALA A 90 -5.04 2.34 4.82
CA ALA A 90 -4.86 0.90 4.92
C ALA A 90 -5.53 0.32 6.18
N ASN A 91 -5.43 1.00 7.33
CA ASN A 91 -6.11 0.57 8.56
C ASN A 91 -7.63 0.63 8.43
N GLU A 92 -8.18 1.69 7.84
CA GLU A 92 -9.61 1.81 7.56
C GLU A 92 -10.08 0.69 6.61
N SER A 93 -9.32 0.42 5.55
CA SER A 93 -9.65 -0.64 4.59
C SER A 93 -9.61 -2.04 5.20
N LYS A 94 -8.66 -2.32 6.12
CA LYS A 94 -8.64 -3.58 6.88
C LYS A 94 -9.90 -3.74 7.71
N MET A 95 -10.33 -2.68 8.40
CA MET A 95 -11.56 -2.72 9.20
C MET A 95 -12.78 -3.08 8.34
N TRP A 96 -12.96 -2.44 7.18
CA TRP A 96 -14.06 -2.76 6.28
C TRP A 96 -13.99 -4.18 5.72
N LEU A 97 -12.82 -4.66 5.33
CA LEU A 97 -12.62 -6.04 4.87
C LEU A 97 -12.92 -7.06 5.99
N SER A 98 -12.51 -6.77 7.23
CA SER A 98 -12.85 -7.60 8.39
C SER A 98 -14.35 -7.64 8.66
N LEU A 99 -15.04 -6.49 8.61
CA LEU A 99 -16.49 -6.46 8.77
C LEU A 99 -17.21 -7.26 7.69
N LEU A 100 -16.81 -7.12 6.42
CA LEU A 100 -17.37 -7.92 5.33
C LEU A 100 -17.11 -9.42 5.56
N LYS A 101 -15.88 -9.80 5.94
CA LYS A 101 -15.54 -11.18 6.28
C LYS A 101 -16.41 -11.75 7.40
N ASP A 102 -16.46 -11.05 8.52
CA ASP A 102 -17.08 -11.55 9.77
C ASP A 102 -18.62 -11.55 9.67
N THR A 103 -19.19 -10.73 8.78
CA THR A 103 -20.62 -10.76 8.43
C THR A 103 -20.96 -11.74 7.30
N GLY A 104 -19.99 -12.55 6.84
CA GLY A 104 -20.19 -13.53 5.77
C GLY A 104 -20.46 -12.91 4.40
N LYS A 105 -20.00 -11.67 4.17
CA LYS A 105 -20.14 -10.95 2.90
C LYS A 105 -18.87 -11.09 2.07
N GLY A 106 -19.06 -11.41 0.79
CA GLY A 106 -17.97 -11.57 -0.17
C GLY A 106 -17.28 -12.94 -0.11
N ASN A 107 -16.37 -13.17 -1.04
CA ASN A 107 -15.61 -14.41 -1.10
C ASN A 107 -14.55 -14.45 0.02
N LYS A 108 -14.52 -15.55 0.79
CA LYS A 108 -13.62 -15.71 1.95
C LYS A 108 -12.14 -15.71 1.56
N GLU A 109 -11.78 -16.44 0.52
CA GLU A 109 -10.39 -16.59 0.05
C GLU A 109 -9.85 -15.26 -0.46
N GLU A 110 -10.66 -14.53 -1.23
CA GLU A 110 -10.30 -13.20 -1.74
C GLU A 110 -10.15 -12.20 -0.60
N THR A 111 -11.07 -12.24 0.38
CA THR A 111 -10.98 -11.34 1.55
C THR A 111 -9.73 -11.61 2.37
N GLU A 112 -9.36 -12.88 2.57
CA GLU A 112 -8.12 -13.27 3.26
C GLU A 112 -6.87 -12.84 2.51
N TYR A 113 -6.86 -13.00 1.18
CA TYR A 113 -5.80 -12.46 0.34
C TYR A 113 -5.68 -10.94 0.49
N LEU A 114 -6.78 -10.21 0.36
CA LEU A 114 -6.79 -8.74 0.42
C LEU A 114 -6.31 -8.23 1.79
N LEU A 115 -6.75 -8.86 2.88
CA LEU A 115 -6.31 -8.51 4.24
C LEU A 115 -4.81 -8.75 4.43
N LYS A 116 -4.31 -9.90 3.97
CA LYS A 116 -2.88 -10.23 4.05
C LYS A 116 -2.06 -9.24 3.23
N GLU A 117 -2.45 -9.01 1.99
CA GLU A 117 -1.72 -8.14 1.07
C GLU A 117 -1.69 -6.68 1.56
N LEU A 118 -2.83 -6.19 2.05
CA LEU A 118 -2.91 -4.85 2.64
C LEU A 118 -2.06 -4.71 3.91
N THR A 119 -1.93 -5.78 4.69
CA THR A 119 -1.04 -5.82 5.87
C THR A 119 0.42 -5.72 5.44
N GLU A 120 0.83 -6.46 4.41
CA GLU A 120 2.18 -6.38 3.86
C GLU A 120 2.49 -4.99 3.29
N ILE A 121 1.55 -4.40 2.54
CA ILE A 121 1.67 -3.02 2.03
C ILE A 121 1.86 -2.03 3.19
N ALA A 122 1.05 -2.15 4.25
CA ALA A 122 1.18 -1.31 5.43
C ALA A 122 2.54 -1.48 6.13
N ASN A 123 3.05 -2.72 6.24
CA ASN A 123 4.36 -2.99 6.85
C ASN A 123 5.51 -2.34 6.07
N VAL A 124 5.48 -2.40 4.73
CA VAL A 124 6.49 -1.75 3.89
C VAL A 124 6.44 -0.22 4.03
N ILE A 125 5.24 0.36 4.07
CA ILE A 125 5.09 1.81 4.26
C ILE A 125 5.57 2.21 5.66
N ALA A 126 5.20 1.47 6.70
CA ALA A 126 5.60 1.76 8.07
C ALA A 126 7.12 1.65 8.27
N SER A 127 7.76 0.63 7.70
CA SER A 127 9.22 0.49 7.76
C SER A 127 9.92 1.67 7.07
N SER A 128 9.39 2.13 5.93
CA SER A 128 9.91 3.29 5.22
C SER A 128 9.83 4.58 6.06
N ILE A 129 8.74 4.79 6.80
CA ILE A 129 8.61 5.92 7.74
C ILE A 129 9.66 5.82 8.87
N ILE A 130 9.87 4.62 9.44
CA ILE A 130 10.84 4.40 10.51
C ILE A 130 12.26 4.73 10.04
N THR A 131 12.64 4.25 8.85
CA THR A 131 13.94 4.55 8.24
C THR A 131 14.16 6.05 8.06
N LEU A 132 13.12 6.80 7.67
CA LEU A 132 13.20 8.25 7.50
C LEU A 132 13.35 9.03 8.80
N LYS A 133 12.85 8.50 9.93
CA LYS A 133 12.98 9.11 11.26
C LYS A 133 14.36 8.88 11.89
N GLY A 134 15.26 8.14 11.25
CA GLY A 134 16.67 8.05 11.64
C GLY A 134 16.95 7.28 12.93
N LYS A 135 16.09 6.35 13.36
CA LYS A 135 16.32 5.50 14.54
C LYS A 135 16.54 4.03 14.16
N ARG A 136 17.78 3.56 14.35
CA ARG A 136 18.10 2.29 15.00
C ARG A 136 19.02 2.60 16.16
#